data_AF-S8D110-F1
#
_entry.id   AF-S8D110-F1
#
_cell.length_a   1.000
_cell.length_b   1.000
_cell.length_c   1.000
_cell.angle_alpha   90.00
_cell.angle_beta   90.00
_cell.angle_gamma   90.00
#
_symmetry.space_group_name_H-M   'P 1'
#
loop_
_entity.id
_entity.type
_entity.pdbx_description
1 polymer ?
#
loop_
_entity_poly.entity_id
_entity_poly.type
_entity_poly.pdbx_seq_one_letter_code
_entity_poly.pdbx_strand_id
1 'polypeptide(L)' 'GFECNICLDVVEEPVVTLCGHLYCWPCIYRWIIGFPPMDEETTTPPPRRCPVCKKEVSEDTLIPLYGRG' A
#
# COMPACT_ATOMS: atom_id res chain seq x y z
N GLY A 1 13.58 10.69 -5.42
CA GLY A 1 12.15 10.56 -5.73
C GLY A 1 11.43 10.11 -4.50
N PHE A 2 10.10 10.08 -4.53
CA PHE A 2 9.35 9.35 -3.52
C PHE A 2 9.38 7.86 -3.87
N GLU A 3 9.80 7.00 -2.94
CA GLU A 3 9.94 5.55 -3.15
C GLU A 3 8.80 4.78 -2.46
N CYS A 4 8.30 3.74 -3.12
CA CYS A 4 7.21 2.91 -2.62
C CYS A 4 7.73 1.86 -1.66
N ASN A 5 7.14 1.75 -0.46
CA ASN A 5 7.55 0.75 0.54
C ASN A 5 7.09 -0.69 0.23
N ILE A 6 6.63 -0.97 -1.00
CA ILE A 6 6.24 -2.31 -1.47
C ILE A 6 7.08 -2.72 -2.68
N CYS A 7 7.07 -1.95 -3.78
CA CYS A 7 7.86 -2.30 -4.97
C CYS A 7 9.30 -1.77 -4.93
N LEU A 8 9.63 -0.90 -3.98
CA LEU A 8 10.95 -0.26 -3.84
C LEU A 8 11.39 0.54 -5.08
N ASP A 9 10.42 0.97 -5.89
CA ASP A 9 10.62 1.83 -7.06
C ASP A 9 9.96 3.20 -6.83
N VAL A 10 10.15 4.12 -7.76
CA VAL A 10 9.51 5.42 -7.81
C VAL A 10 8.00 5.26 -7.73
N VAL A 11 7.38 6.06 -6.87
CA VAL A 11 5.94 5.97 -6.64
C VAL A 11 5.16 6.50 -7.85
N GLU A 12 4.34 5.62 -8.43
CA GLU A 12 3.28 5.97 -9.37
C GLU A 12 1.95 6.08 -8.62
N GLU A 13 1.18 7.14 -8.88
CA GLU A 13 -0.09 7.41 -8.17
C GLU A 13 0.09 7.40 -6.64
N PRO A 14 0.82 8.38 -6.08
CA PRO A 14 1.26 8.35 -4.69
C PRO A 14 0.11 8.36 -3.70
N VAL A 15 0.16 7.44 -2.74
CA VAL A 15 -0.82 7.32 -1.67
C VAL A 15 -0.10 7.19 -0.35
N VAL A 16 -0.53 8.00 0.62
CA VAL A 16 -0.03 7.95 1.98
C VAL A 16 -1.07 7.32 2.90
N THR A 17 -0.60 6.48 3.80
CA THR A 17 -1.41 5.93 4.89
C THR A 17 -1.45 6.91 6.06
N LEU A 18 -2.43 6.80 6.98
CA LEU A 18 -2.48 7.63 8.20
C LEU A 18 -1.24 7.51 9.09
N CYS A 19 -0.48 6.42 8.95
CA CYS A 19 0.79 6.24 9.65
C CYS A 19 1.98 6.94 8.96
N GLY A 20 1.77 7.63 7.85
CA GLY A 20 2.79 8.42 7.13
C GLY A 20 3.63 7.64 6.12
N HIS A 21 3.39 6.34 5.93
CA HIS A 21 4.14 5.55 4.95
C HIS A 21 3.52 5.65 3.56
N LEU A 22 4.38 5.68 2.55
CA LEU A 22 4.07 6.00 1.17
C LEU A 22 4.16 4.76 0.26
N TYR A 23 3.21 4.68 -0.68
CA TYR A 23 3.06 3.56 -1.60
C TYR A 23 2.51 4.04 -2.95
N CYS A 24 2.66 3.20 -3.97
CA CYS A 24 1.84 3.33 -5.18
C CYS A 24 0.41 2.87 -4.88
N TRP A 25 -0.59 3.49 -5.49
CA TRP A 25 -1.99 3.06 -5.42
C TRP A 25 -2.17 1.57 -5.72
N PRO A 26 -1.69 1.02 -6.87
CA PRO A 26 -1.84 -0.40 -7.15
C PRO A 26 -1.12 -1.31 -6.15
N CYS A 27 -0.01 -0.84 -5.54
CA CYS A 27 0.76 -1.64 -4.58
C CYS A 27 0.00 -1.82 -3.27
N ILE A 28 -0.43 -0.72 -2.64
CA ILE A 28 -1.12 -0.80 -1.34
C ILE A 28 -2.51 -1.42 -1.49
N TYR A 29 -3.19 -1.20 -2.61
CA TYR A 29 -4.49 -1.79 -2.90
C TYR A 29 -4.42 -3.32 -2.99
N ARG A 30 -3.43 -3.87 -3.73
CA ARG A 30 -3.21 -5.32 -3.81
C ARG A 30 -2.90 -5.93 -2.44
N TRP A 31 -2.14 -5.20 -1.61
CA TRP A 31 -1.77 -5.63 -0.26
C TRP A 31 -2.98 -5.75 0.68
N ILE A 32 -3.88 -4.75 0.70
CA ILE A 32 -5.04 -4.74 1.61
C ILE A 32 -6.21 -5.63 1.14
N ILE A 33 -6.32 -5.88 -0.16
CA ILE A 33 -7.38 -6.73 -0.75
C ILE A 33 -6.95 -8.19 -0.89
N GLY A 34 -5.64 -8.47 -0.86
CA GLY A 34 -5.15 -9.84 -0.82
C GLY A 34 -5.15 -10.54 -2.15
N PHE A 35 -4.65 -9.87 -3.20
CA PHE A 35 -4.17 -10.63 -4.34
C PHE A 35 -2.85 -11.27 -3.92
N PRO A 36 -2.77 -12.61 -3.81
CA PRO A 36 -1.52 -13.26 -3.46
C PRO A 36 -0.48 -12.89 -4.53
N PRO A 37 0.79 -12.67 -4.16
CA PRO A 37 1.88 -12.84 -5.12
C PRO A 37 1.72 -14.25 -5.73
N MET A 38 2.08 -14.41 -7.01
CA MET A 38 1.77 -15.62 -7.82
C MET A 38 2.30 -16.96 -7.24
N ASP A 39 2.94 -16.92 -6.08
CA ASP A 39 3.79 -17.95 -5.51
C ASP A 39 3.30 -18.49 -4.14
N GLU A 40 2.29 -17.87 -3.49
CA GLU A 40 1.84 -18.29 -2.15
C GLU A 40 0.31 -18.45 -2.02
N GLU A 41 -0.13 -19.71 -2.05
CA GLU A 41 -1.48 -20.17 -1.71
C GLU A 41 -1.67 -20.15 -0.18
N THR A 42 -1.77 -18.95 0.41
CA THR A 42 -1.98 -18.83 1.86
C THR A 42 -3.44 -18.53 2.17
N THR A 43 -4.12 -19.47 2.83
CA THR A 43 -5.52 -19.41 3.35
C THR A 43 -5.71 -18.37 4.48
N THR A 44 -4.91 -17.31 4.49
CA THR A 44 -5.00 -16.23 5.48
C THR A 44 -5.57 -14.97 4.84
N PRO A 45 -6.54 -14.30 5.48
CA PRO A 45 -7.03 -13.03 4.98
C PRO A 45 -5.89 -12.02 4.85
N PRO A 46 -5.93 -11.13 3.86
CA PRO A 46 -4.88 -10.14 3.64
C PRO A 46 -4.60 -9.31 4.90
N PRO A 47 -3.33 -9.00 5.17
CA PRO A 47 -2.98 -8.11 6.26
C PRO A 47 -3.49 -6.69 5.95
N ARG A 48 -4.58 -6.29 6.62
CA ARG A 48 -5.06 -4.90 6.68
C ARG A 48 -4.17 -4.03 7.58
N ARG A 49 -2.86 -4.12 7.35
CA ARG A 49 -1.82 -3.50 8.16
C ARG A 49 -0.72 -2.96 7.28
N CYS A 50 -0.19 -1.80 7.65
CA CYS A 50 0.94 -1.16 7.01
C CYS A 50 2.14 -2.14 6.91
N PRO A 51 2.71 -2.38 5.71
CA PRO A 51 3.90 -3.21 5.53
C PRO A 51 5.08 -2.82 6.45
N VAL A 52 5.23 -1.52 6.74
CA VAL A 52 6.35 -0.99 7.52
C VAL A 52 6.10 -1.08 9.03
N CYS A 53 5.07 -0.41 9.54
CA CYS A 53 4.86 -0.25 10.99
C CYS A 53 3.72 -1.09 11.58
N LYS A 54 3.05 -1.89 10.75
CA LYS A 54 1.96 -2.81 11.14
C LYS A 54 0.71 -2.15 11.73
N LYS A 55 0.60 -0.81 11.72
CA LYS A 55 -0.65 -0.09 12.04
C LYS A 55 -1.75 -0.47 11.05
N GLU A 56 -3.01 -0.38 11.48
CA GLU A 56 -4.17 -0.69 10.66
C GLU A 56 -4.22 0.19 9.41
N VAL A 57 -4.58 -0.41 8.27
CA VAL A 57 -4.78 0.27 6.98
C VAL A 57 -6.00 -0.33 6.31
N SER A 58 -6.88 0.54 5.83
CA SER A 58 -8.06 0.23 5.03
C SER A 58 -8.15 1.18 3.83
N GLU A 59 -8.95 0.83 2.82
CA GLU A 59 -9.13 1.64 1.60
C GLU A 59 -9.61 3.06 1.91
N ASP A 60 -10.50 3.21 2.88
CA ASP A 60 -11.03 4.49 3.37
C ASP A 60 -9.98 5.36 4.09
N THR A 61 -8.89 4.77 4.57
CA THR A 61 -7.80 5.50 5.25
C THR A 61 -6.64 5.89 4.33
N LEU A 62 -6.72 5.52 3.05
CA LEU A 62 -5.71 5.86 2.06
C LEU A 62 -5.94 7.29 1.56
N ILE A 63 -4.87 8.11 1.58
CA ILE A 63 -4.91 9.51 1.16
C ILE A 63 -4.09 9.65 -0.12
N PRO A 64 -4.72 9.80 -1.30
CA PRO A 64 -4.02 10.10 -2.54
C PRO A 64 -3.35 11.47 -2.49
N LEU A 65 -2.10 11.54 -2.93
CA LEU A 65 -1.34 12.77 -3.05
C LEU A 65 -1.48 13.30 -4.49
N TYR A 66 -2.67 13.78 -4.83
CA TYR A 66 -2.86 14.54 -6.07
C TYR A 66 -2.39 15.98 -5.83
N GLY A 67 -1.17 16.28 -6.24
CA GLY A 67 -0.73 17.66 -6.36
C GLY A 67 -1.55 18.35 -7.44
N ARG A 68 -2.43 19.28 -7.06
CA ARG A 68 -2.89 20.32 -7.98
C ARG A 68 -1.67 21.17 -8.33
N GLY A 69 -1.11 20.95 -9.52
CA GLY A 69 -0.28 21.94 -10.21
C GLY A 69 -1.15 23.11 -10.67
#